data_AF-A0A7K3YAV9-F1
#
_entry.id   AF-A0A7K3YAV9-F1
#
_cell.length_a   1.000
_cell.length_b   1.000
_cell.length_c   1.000
_cell.angle_alpha   90.00
_cell.angle_beta   90.00
_cell.angle_gamma   90.00
#
_symmetry.space_group_name_H-M   'P 1'
#
loop_
_entity.id
_entity.type
_entity.pdbx_description
1 polymer ?
#
loop_
_entity_poly.entity_id
_entity_poly.type
_entity_poly.pdbx_seq_one_letter_code
_entity_poly.pdbx_strand_id
1 'polypeptide(L)'
;AIEDIVGIRARTIRGTAGTGRLTDNLQEIALSSRPLDVEVRFVKPVAFDLRFDGTIAPVGLTGAIRKMDVLDNARVDRVVDRATSDTDLSATDAFEVLHASGTDVYKITGLLTAGLLGRRRRVVPTRWAITAVDDSVSTRLKKKIARYPPISDIEVFSASLYGNHIVCLLVPGDWRFEMIEVWGRQSLWGGEEETIAQDGEGLTRSGYSPLMGAYYSARLAVTEYLEGIRRSARVLVLRSITGEYWAPLGTWVVREATRNAMSGAKTRCATLEEGVDTASRLIGFSRWRPHSRLIPEMVTQKTLFDF
;
A
#
# COMPACT_ATOMS: atom_id res chain seq x y z
N ALA A 1 -0.37 -11.49 15.76
CA ALA A 1 1.08 -11.60 15.46
C ALA A 1 1.28 -12.03 14.00
N ILE A 2 2.52 -12.16 13.51
CA ILE A 2 2.78 -12.57 12.11
C ILE A 2 2.38 -14.04 11.90
N GLU A 3 2.56 -14.85 12.93
CA GLU A 3 2.23 -16.26 13.03
C GLU A 3 0.75 -16.51 12.71
N ASP A 4 -0.15 -15.60 13.11
CA ASP A 4 -1.58 -15.70 12.81
C ASP A 4 -1.84 -15.59 11.30
N ILE A 5 -1.19 -14.64 10.63
CA ILE A 5 -1.32 -14.45 9.18
C ILE A 5 -0.73 -15.65 8.43
N VAL A 6 0.45 -16.12 8.86
CA VAL A 6 1.07 -17.31 8.27
C VAL A 6 0.19 -18.53 8.50
N GLY A 7 -0.39 -18.70 9.69
CA GLY A 7 -1.31 -19.78 10.01
C GLY A 7 -2.60 -19.75 9.17
N ILE A 8 -3.18 -18.56 8.94
CA ILE A 8 -4.31 -18.40 8.03
C ILE A 8 -3.92 -18.82 6.62
N ARG A 9 -2.79 -18.33 6.08
CA ARG A 9 -2.34 -18.67 4.73
C ARG A 9 -1.96 -20.14 4.58
N ALA A 10 -1.39 -20.76 5.61
CA ALA A 10 -1.09 -22.19 5.64
C ALA A 10 -2.36 -23.07 5.54
N ARG A 11 -3.52 -22.57 5.99
CA ARG A 11 -4.81 -23.24 5.82
C ARG A 11 -5.45 -23.02 4.45
N THR A 12 -4.90 -22.13 3.62
CA THR A 12 -5.41 -21.89 2.26
C THR A 12 -4.82 -22.86 1.25
N ILE A 13 -5.54 -23.06 0.14
CA ILE A 13 -5.11 -23.87 -1.00
C ILE A 13 -4.78 -22.93 -2.16
N ARG A 14 -3.56 -23.00 -2.68
CA ARG A 14 -3.14 -22.34 -3.91
C ARG A 14 -3.48 -23.23 -5.11
N GLY A 15 -4.48 -22.83 -5.86
CA GLY A 15 -4.79 -23.44 -7.16
C GLY A 15 -3.96 -22.85 -8.29
N THR A 16 -3.40 -23.70 -9.16
CA THR A 16 -2.73 -23.27 -10.40
C THR A 16 -3.53 -23.71 -11.62
N ALA A 17 -3.65 -22.83 -12.62
CA ALA A 17 -4.34 -23.11 -13.87
C ALA A 17 -3.67 -22.38 -15.03
N GLY A 18 -3.83 -22.93 -16.25
CA GLY A 18 -3.43 -22.22 -17.47
C GLY A 18 -4.23 -20.93 -17.66
N THR A 19 -3.60 -19.92 -18.23
CA THR A 19 -4.22 -18.63 -18.53
C THR A 19 -5.50 -18.82 -19.36
N GLY A 20 -6.60 -18.18 -18.94
CA GLY A 20 -7.89 -18.23 -19.65
C GLY A 20 -8.90 -19.26 -19.14
N ARG A 21 -8.47 -20.38 -18.56
CA ARG A 21 -9.40 -21.49 -18.19
C ARG A 21 -10.36 -21.17 -17.06
N LEU A 22 -10.02 -20.22 -16.19
CA LEU A 22 -10.79 -19.89 -14.98
C LEU A 22 -11.22 -18.42 -14.97
N THR A 23 -11.09 -17.72 -16.08
CA THR A 23 -11.27 -16.26 -16.12
C THR A 23 -12.68 -15.86 -15.67
N ASP A 24 -13.71 -16.49 -16.22
CA ASP A 24 -15.10 -16.12 -15.93
C ASP A 24 -15.44 -16.32 -14.44
N ASN A 25 -15.07 -17.47 -13.87
CA ASN A 25 -15.26 -17.73 -12.45
C ASN A 25 -14.49 -16.74 -11.56
N LEU A 26 -13.24 -16.43 -11.90
CA LEU A 26 -12.43 -15.45 -11.14
C LEU A 26 -13.01 -14.04 -11.25
N GLN A 27 -13.57 -13.69 -12.40
CA GLN A 27 -14.24 -12.41 -12.62
C GLN A 27 -15.54 -12.33 -11.80
N GLU A 28 -16.35 -13.38 -11.79
CA GLU A 28 -17.56 -13.44 -10.97
C GLU A 28 -17.25 -13.29 -9.47
N ILE A 29 -16.24 -14.02 -8.97
CA ILE A 29 -15.75 -13.88 -7.59
C ILE A 29 -15.27 -12.45 -7.34
N ALA A 30 -14.50 -11.87 -8.27
CA ALA A 30 -13.97 -10.53 -8.12
C ALA A 30 -15.06 -9.44 -8.19
N LEU A 31 -16.20 -9.67 -8.83
CA LEU A 31 -17.34 -8.75 -8.89
C LEU A 31 -18.13 -8.72 -7.58
N SER A 32 -18.25 -9.85 -6.88
CA SER A 32 -19.09 -9.97 -5.68
C SER A 32 -18.61 -9.13 -4.49
N SER A 33 -19.50 -8.37 -3.86
CA SER A 33 -19.24 -7.65 -2.60
C SER A 33 -19.29 -8.54 -1.36
N ARG A 34 -19.70 -9.81 -1.52
CA ARG A 34 -19.68 -10.85 -0.47
C ARG A 34 -18.83 -12.06 -0.89
N PRO A 35 -18.23 -12.81 0.06
CA PRO A 35 -17.62 -14.11 -0.23
C PRO A 35 -18.62 -15.03 -0.93
N LEU A 36 -18.12 -15.86 -1.86
CA LEU A 36 -18.90 -16.85 -2.60
C LEU A 36 -18.38 -18.24 -2.30
N ASP A 37 -19.28 -19.21 -2.18
CA ASP A 37 -18.93 -20.61 -2.11
C ASP A 37 -18.47 -21.13 -3.48
N VAL A 38 -17.36 -21.86 -3.48
CA VAL A 38 -16.73 -22.39 -4.69
C VAL A 38 -16.39 -23.87 -4.51
N GLU A 39 -16.71 -24.68 -5.51
CA GLU A 39 -16.23 -26.06 -5.62
C GLU A 39 -15.00 -26.10 -6.52
N VAL A 40 -13.90 -26.68 -6.05
CA VAL A 40 -12.66 -26.81 -6.84
C VAL A 40 -12.25 -28.28 -6.90
N ARG A 41 -12.13 -28.82 -8.11
CA ARG A 41 -11.61 -30.16 -8.39
C ARG A 41 -10.19 -30.05 -8.89
N PHE A 42 -9.26 -30.77 -8.26
CA PHE A 42 -7.85 -30.79 -8.64
C PHE A 42 -7.54 -31.98 -9.55
N VAL A 43 -6.48 -31.88 -10.34
CA VAL A 43 -6.02 -32.96 -11.23
C VAL A 43 -5.51 -34.17 -10.42
N LYS A 44 -4.91 -33.90 -9.26
CA LYS A 44 -4.42 -34.87 -8.28
C LYS A 44 -4.70 -34.32 -6.87
N PRO A 45 -4.66 -35.15 -5.81
CA PRO A 45 -4.73 -34.66 -4.44
C PRO A 45 -3.76 -33.49 -4.21
N VAL A 46 -4.21 -32.45 -3.49
CA VAL A 46 -3.37 -31.31 -3.15
C VAL A 46 -2.22 -31.75 -2.26
N ALA A 47 -1.03 -31.20 -2.51
CA ALA A 47 0.17 -31.52 -1.75
C ALA A 47 0.51 -30.35 -0.82
N PHE A 48 1.06 -30.68 0.35
CA PHE A 48 1.66 -29.68 1.22
C PHE A 48 3.00 -29.22 0.61
N ASP A 49 3.12 -27.94 0.31
CA ASP A 49 4.30 -27.34 -0.30
C ASP A 49 4.56 -25.96 0.31
N LEU A 50 5.02 -25.97 1.56
CA LEU A 50 5.35 -24.76 2.31
C LEU A 50 6.76 -24.28 1.93
N ARG A 51 6.86 -23.53 0.82
CA ARG A 51 8.13 -22.89 0.42
C ARG A 51 8.28 -21.54 1.11
N PHE A 52 9.37 -21.39 1.85
CA PHE A 52 9.87 -20.10 2.32
C PHE A 52 11.08 -19.73 1.46
N ASP A 53 10.85 -19.03 0.35
CA ASP A 53 11.92 -18.52 -0.51
C ASP A 53 12.18 -17.01 -0.27
N GLY A 54 11.67 -16.49 0.84
CA GLY A 54 11.66 -15.05 1.16
C GLY A 54 10.71 -14.22 0.29
N THR A 55 10.39 -14.65 -0.93
CA THR A 55 9.69 -13.86 -1.96
C THR A 55 8.20 -14.17 -2.06
N ILE A 56 7.85 -15.42 -1.78
CA ILE A 56 6.51 -15.99 -1.91
C ILE A 56 5.86 -16.03 -0.52
N ALA A 57 4.66 -15.49 -0.43
CA ALA A 57 3.81 -15.66 0.74
C ALA A 57 3.63 -17.16 1.03
N PRO A 58 3.89 -17.63 2.27
CA PRO A 58 3.75 -19.04 2.60
C PRO A 58 2.30 -19.47 2.36
N VAL A 59 2.10 -20.53 1.56
CA VAL A 59 0.78 -21.16 1.37
C VAL A 59 0.95 -22.63 1.64
N GLY A 60 0.00 -23.23 2.37
CA GLY A 60 0.18 -24.59 2.89
C GLY A 60 -0.03 -25.66 1.82
N LEU A 61 -1.14 -25.62 1.09
CA LEU A 61 -1.49 -26.64 0.10
C LEU A 61 -1.46 -26.06 -1.31
N THR A 62 -0.93 -26.81 -2.28
CA THR A 62 -0.92 -26.41 -3.69
C THR A 62 -1.42 -27.55 -4.60
N GLY A 63 -2.14 -27.21 -5.66
CA GLY A 63 -2.57 -28.18 -6.66
C GLY A 63 -3.00 -27.54 -7.99
N ALA A 64 -2.85 -28.29 -9.08
CA ALA A 64 -3.36 -27.88 -10.39
C ALA A 64 -4.87 -28.07 -10.46
N ILE A 65 -5.61 -27.01 -10.79
CA ILE A 65 -7.06 -27.03 -10.91
C ILE A 65 -7.47 -27.75 -12.19
N ARG A 66 -8.36 -28.74 -12.06
CA ARG A 66 -9.05 -29.41 -13.16
C ARG A 66 -10.35 -28.69 -13.51
N LYS A 67 -11.13 -28.30 -12.50
CA LYS A 67 -12.41 -27.59 -12.65
C LYS A 67 -12.67 -26.70 -11.43
N MET A 68 -13.35 -25.59 -11.64
CA MET A 68 -13.89 -24.72 -10.60
C MET A 68 -15.33 -24.38 -10.97
N ASP A 69 -16.22 -24.40 -9.98
CA ASP A 69 -17.61 -23.99 -10.11
C ASP A 69 -17.91 -22.99 -8.99
N VAL A 70 -18.52 -21.85 -9.33
CA VAL A 70 -19.05 -20.89 -8.35
C VAL A 70 -20.46 -21.34 -8.00
N LEU A 71 -20.73 -21.62 -6.72
CA LEU A 71 -21.99 -22.21 -6.28
C LEU A 71 -23.05 -21.14 -5.91
N ASP A 72 -22.58 -19.94 -5.58
CA ASP A 72 -23.40 -18.80 -5.18
C ASP A 72 -23.51 -17.74 -6.27
N ASN A 73 -24.57 -16.92 -6.20
CA ASN A 73 -24.69 -15.74 -7.05
C ASN A 73 -23.89 -14.56 -6.49
N ALA A 74 -23.07 -13.94 -7.34
CA ALA A 74 -22.38 -12.70 -7.05
C ALA A 74 -23.35 -11.56 -6.72
N ARG A 75 -23.08 -10.82 -5.64
CA ARG A 75 -23.76 -9.55 -5.35
C ARG A 75 -22.90 -8.42 -5.86
N VAL A 76 -23.33 -7.71 -6.90
CA VAL A 76 -22.51 -6.65 -7.51
C VAL A 76 -23.05 -5.29 -7.11
N ASP A 77 -22.20 -4.45 -6.53
CA ASP A 77 -22.56 -3.07 -6.20
C ASP A 77 -22.68 -2.26 -7.50
N ARG A 78 -23.68 -1.37 -7.57
CA ARG A 78 -24.01 -0.62 -8.81
C ARG A 78 -22.82 0.16 -9.39
N VAL A 79 -21.93 0.68 -8.53
CA VAL A 79 -20.73 1.39 -8.98
C VAL A 79 -19.69 0.44 -9.59
N VAL A 80 -19.54 -0.76 -9.02
CA VAL A 80 -18.67 -1.81 -9.55
C VAL A 80 -19.19 -2.25 -10.91
N ASP A 81 -20.49 -2.60 -10.99
CA ASP A 81 -21.14 -3.02 -12.23
C ASP A 81 -20.95 -1.98 -13.35
N ARG A 82 -21.15 -0.69 -13.05
CA ARG A 82 -20.93 0.39 -14.01
C ARG A 82 -19.47 0.47 -14.46
N ALA A 83 -18.52 0.45 -13.52
CA ALA A 83 -17.11 0.58 -13.83
C ALA A 83 -16.55 -0.62 -14.60
N THR A 84 -17.09 -1.83 -14.36
CA THR A 84 -16.69 -3.05 -15.06
C THR A 84 -17.44 -3.25 -16.37
N SER A 85 -18.60 -2.63 -16.57
CA SER A 85 -19.33 -2.69 -17.84
C SER A 85 -18.86 -1.66 -18.86
N ASP A 86 -18.28 -0.53 -18.42
CA ASP A 86 -17.77 0.52 -19.31
C ASP A 86 -16.42 0.12 -19.94
N THR A 87 -16.43 -0.19 -21.24
CA THR A 87 -15.24 -0.63 -21.99
C THR A 87 -14.35 0.53 -22.44
N ASP A 88 -14.86 1.77 -22.44
CA ASP A 88 -14.11 2.96 -22.84
C ASP A 88 -13.43 3.64 -21.64
N LEU A 89 -13.84 3.31 -20.42
CA LEU A 89 -13.25 3.78 -19.18
C LEU A 89 -11.80 3.31 -19.04
N SER A 90 -10.90 4.27 -18.80
CA SER A 90 -9.50 3.93 -18.50
C SER A 90 -9.39 3.27 -17.12
N ALA A 91 -8.35 2.47 -16.89
CA ALA A 91 -8.18 1.81 -15.59
C ALA A 91 -8.02 2.86 -14.47
N THR A 92 -7.25 3.93 -14.73
CA THR A 92 -7.02 5.01 -13.78
C THR A 92 -8.29 5.78 -13.43
N ASP A 93 -9.17 6.03 -14.41
CA ASP A 93 -10.47 6.69 -14.16
C ASP A 93 -11.42 5.75 -13.40
N ALA A 94 -11.40 4.45 -13.72
CA ALA A 94 -12.17 3.45 -12.97
C ALA A 94 -11.75 3.39 -11.49
N PHE A 95 -10.44 3.41 -11.21
CA PHE A 95 -9.94 3.43 -9.82
C PHE A 95 -10.45 4.64 -9.06
N GLU A 96 -10.44 5.81 -9.70
CA GLU A 96 -10.96 7.03 -9.09
C GLU A 96 -12.47 6.96 -8.81
N VAL A 97 -13.27 6.56 -9.79
CA VAL A 97 -14.73 6.46 -9.64
C VAL A 97 -15.10 5.50 -8.51
N LEU A 98 -14.45 4.33 -8.49
CA LEU A 98 -14.66 3.32 -7.46
C LEU A 98 -14.25 3.82 -6.07
N HIS A 99 -13.04 4.38 -5.95
CA HIS A 99 -12.53 4.89 -4.67
C HIS A 99 -13.36 6.06 -4.14
N ALA A 100 -13.71 7.02 -5.01
CA ALA A 100 -14.55 8.17 -4.63
C ALA A 100 -15.97 7.76 -4.19
N SER A 101 -16.43 6.59 -4.63
CA SER A 101 -17.71 6.01 -4.22
C SER A 101 -17.62 5.13 -2.97
N GLY A 102 -16.45 5.09 -2.30
CA GLY A 102 -16.22 4.31 -1.08
C GLY A 102 -15.85 2.85 -1.32
N THR A 103 -15.53 2.45 -2.56
CA THR A 103 -15.03 1.09 -2.82
C THR A 103 -13.58 1.00 -2.32
N ASP A 104 -13.33 0.03 -1.45
CA ASP A 104 -12.01 -0.18 -0.87
C ASP A 104 -10.95 -0.57 -1.93
N VAL A 105 -9.72 -0.09 -1.77
CA VAL A 105 -8.59 -0.36 -2.68
C VAL A 105 -8.25 -1.84 -2.85
N TYR A 106 -8.53 -2.70 -1.86
CA TYR A 106 -8.41 -4.15 -1.97
C TYR A 106 -9.41 -4.71 -2.99
N LYS A 107 -10.65 -4.21 -2.99
CA LYS A 107 -11.68 -4.58 -3.97
C LYS A 107 -11.31 -4.09 -5.36
N ILE A 108 -10.85 -2.84 -5.48
CA ILE A 108 -10.37 -2.27 -6.76
C ILE A 108 -9.19 -3.09 -7.31
N THR A 109 -8.25 -3.47 -6.43
CA THR A 109 -7.13 -4.36 -6.78
C THR A 109 -7.63 -5.70 -7.31
N GLY A 110 -8.60 -6.34 -6.62
CA GLY A 110 -9.18 -7.61 -7.05
C GLY A 110 -9.83 -7.54 -8.44
N LEU A 111 -10.60 -6.47 -8.69
CA LEU A 111 -11.20 -6.20 -10.00
C LEU A 111 -10.13 -6.04 -11.10
N LEU A 112 -9.06 -5.29 -10.80
CA LEU A 112 -7.95 -5.12 -11.74
C LEU A 112 -7.20 -6.44 -11.99
N THR A 113 -6.92 -7.23 -10.96
CA THR A 113 -6.23 -8.52 -11.11
C THR A 113 -7.05 -9.52 -11.92
N ALA A 114 -8.38 -9.50 -11.80
CA ALA A 114 -9.30 -10.31 -12.60
C ALA A 114 -9.47 -9.81 -14.03
N GLY A 115 -8.84 -8.67 -14.38
CA GLY A 115 -8.92 -8.07 -15.70
C GLY A 115 -10.25 -7.41 -16.00
N LEU A 116 -10.97 -6.91 -15.00
CA LEU A 116 -12.28 -6.29 -15.17
C LEU A 116 -12.22 -4.78 -15.45
N LEU A 117 -11.07 -4.15 -15.26
CA LEU A 117 -10.92 -2.69 -15.34
C LEU A 117 -10.01 -2.26 -16.49
N GLY A 118 -10.39 -1.14 -17.13
CA GLY A 118 -9.63 -0.49 -18.20
C GLY A 118 -10.04 -0.90 -19.62
N ARG A 119 -9.46 -0.21 -20.61
CA ARG A 119 -9.72 -0.41 -22.05
C ARG A 119 -9.13 -1.71 -22.61
N ARG A 120 -7.94 -2.10 -22.12
CA ARG A 120 -7.22 -3.33 -22.53
C ARG A 120 -7.19 -4.30 -21.36
N ARG A 121 -8.32 -4.96 -21.17
CA ARG A 121 -8.60 -5.87 -20.07
C ARG A 121 -7.75 -7.12 -20.16
N ARG A 122 -6.95 -7.37 -19.13
CA ARG A 122 -6.11 -8.56 -18.97
C ARG A 122 -5.91 -8.83 -17.50
N VAL A 123 -5.68 -10.09 -17.15
CA VAL A 123 -5.24 -10.47 -15.80
C VAL A 123 -3.94 -9.74 -15.48
N VAL A 124 -3.88 -9.12 -14.31
CA VAL A 124 -2.70 -8.36 -13.84
C VAL A 124 -2.11 -9.06 -12.61
N PRO A 125 -0.79 -9.28 -12.53
CA PRO A 125 -0.16 -9.80 -11.32
C PRO A 125 -0.50 -8.93 -10.09
N THR A 126 -0.86 -9.55 -8.97
CA THR A 126 -1.34 -8.85 -7.76
C THR A 126 -0.39 -7.77 -7.28
N ARG A 127 0.93 -8.00 -7.28
CA ARG A 127 1.91 -6.97 -6.90
C ARG A 127 1.84 -5.72 -7.77
N TRP A 128 1.69 -5.89 -9.08
CA TRP A 128 1.57 -4.76 -10.00
C TRP A 128 0.23 -4.06 -9.85
N ALA A 129 -0.84 -4.81 -9.62
CA ALA A 129 -2.17 -4.25 -9.39
C ALA A 129 -2.22 -3.39 -8.12
N ILE A 130 -1.64 -3.86 -7.00
CA ILE A 130 -1.56 -3.08 -5.76
C ILE A 130 -0.85 -1.75 -6.01
N THR A 131 0.35 -1.77 -6.60
CA THR A 131 1.11 -0.55 -6.88
C THR A 131 0.36 0.39 -7.83
N ALA A 132 -0.26 -0.15 -8.89
CA ALA A 132 -0.99 0.66 -9.88
C ALA A 132 -2.21 1.36 -9.26
N VAL A 133 -2.96 0.66 -8.40
CA VAL A 133 -4.11 1.22 -7.69
C VAL A 133 -3.64 2.27 -6.69
N ASP A 134 -2.67 1.94 -5.83
CA ASP A 134 -2.16 2.85 -4.80
C ASP A 134 -1.56 4.13 -5.40
N ASP A 135 -0.75 4.01 -6.45
CA ASP A 135 -0.17 5.16 -7.15
C ASP A 135 -1.24 6.04 -7.80
N SER A 136 -2.20 5.44 -8.51
CA SER A 136 -3.24 6.18 -9.22
C SER A 136 -4.17 6.91 -8.26
N VAL A 137 -4.63 6.23 -7.20
CA VAL A 137 -5.53 6.82 -6.19
C VAL A 137 -4.80 7.93 -5.45
N SER A 138 -3.60 7.68 -4.94
CA SER A 138 -2.81 8.71 -4.24
C SER A 138 -2.45 9.90 -5.14
N THR A 139 -2.20 9.67 -6.43
CA THR A 139 -1.97 10.74 -7.43
C THR A 139 -3.20 11.61 -7.62
N ARG A 140 -4.40 11.04 -7.57
CA ARG A 140 -5.64 11.83 -7.64
C ARG A 140 -5.87 12.61 -6.35
N LEU A 141 -5.66 11.99 -5.18
CA LEU A 141 -5.81 12.65 -3.88
C LEU A 141 -4.83 13.82 -3.73
N LYS A 142 -3.56 13.65 -4.11
CA LYS A 142 -2.58 14.75 -3.98
C LYS A 142 -2.93 15.99 -4.80
N LYS A 143 -3.59 15.84 -5.97
CA LYS A 143 -4.08 16.97 -6.77
C LYS A 143 -5.13 17.80 -6.03
N LYS A 144 -5.93 17.17 -5.17
CA LYS A 144 -6.90 17.85 -4.29
C LYS A 144 -6.19 18.47 -3.09
N ILE A 145 -5.34 17.69 -2.42
CA ILE A 145 -4.57 18.09 -1.23
C ILE A 145 -3.75 19.35 -1.52
N ALA A 146 -3.12 19.44 -2.69
CA ALA A 146 -2.34 20.62 -3.10
C ALA A 146 -3.16 21.93 -3.15
N ARG A 147 -4.49 21.87 -3.09
CA ARG A 147 -5.41 23.03 -3.07
C ARG A 147 -5.97 23.32 -1.68
N TYR A 148 -5.69 22.47 -0.70
CA TYR A 148 -6.18 22.64 0.66
C TYR A 148 -5.25 23.56 1.46
N PRO A 149 -5.77 24.25 2.48
CA PRO A 149 -4.93 25.01 3.39
C PRO A 149 -3.97 24.06 4.14
N PRO A 150 -2.74 24.50 4.45
CA PRO A 150 -1.82 23.74 5.29
C PRO A 150 -2.42 23.34 6.65
N ILE A 151 -1.94 22.25 7.23
CA ILE A 151 -2.10 21.98 8.66
C ILE A 151 -1.52 23.13 9.50
N SER A 152 -2.00 23.30 10.73
CA SER A 152 -1.62 24.41 11.61
C SER A 152 -0.36 24.14 12.41
N ASP A 153 -0.19 22.91 12.89
CA ASP A 153 0.90 22.50 13.77
C ASP A 153 1.83 21.50 13.05
N ILE A 154 3.06 21.37 13.53
CA ILE A 154 3.91 20.24 13.17
C ILE A 154 3.44 19.03 13.99
N GLU A 155 3.13 17.93 13.31
CA GLU A 155 2.52 16.76 13.92
C GLU A 155 3.35 15.50 13.62
N VAL A 156 3.64 14.72 14.66
CA VAL A 156 4.36 13.44 14.54
C VAL A 156 3.46 12.30 14.99
N PHE A 157 3.27 11.33 14.10
CA PHE A 157 2.49 10.11 14.32
C PHE A 157 3.43 8.91 14.34
N SER A 158 3.07 7.86 15.07
CA SER A 158 3.78 6.58 14.99
C SER A 158 2.89 5.38 15.26
N ALA A 159 3.26 4.25 14.68
CA ALA A 159 2.69 2.95 14.98
C ALA A 159 3.66 1.82 14.63
N SER A 160 3.48 0.66 15.27
CA SER A 160 4.14 -0.58 14.90
C SER A 160 3.11 -1.59 14.40
N LEU A 161 3.42 -2.29 13.30
CA LEU A 161 2.62 -3.40 12.82
C LEU A 161 3.51 -4.46 12.19
N TYR A 162 3.44 -5.69 12.71
CA TYR A 162 4.19 -6.85 12.19
C TYR A 162 5.69 -6.54 11.95
N GLY A 163 6.39 -6.02 12.95
CA GLY A 163 7.81 -5.69 12.83
C GLY A 163 8.14 -4.47 11.96
N ASN A 164 7.13 -3.73 11.48
CA ASN A 164 7.29 -2.46 10.76
C ASN A 164 6.95 -1.31 11.70
N HIS A 165 7.95 -0.49 12.04
CA HIS A 165 7.73 0.72 12.80
C HIS A 165 7.64 1.91 11.84
N ILE A 166 6.49 2.58 11.83
CA ILE A 166 6.20 3.74 10.99
C ILE A 166 6.19 4.98 11.86
N VAL A 167 6.87 6.03 11.39
CA VAL A 167 6.77 7.38 11.94
C VAL A 167 6.43 8.33 10.79
N CYS A 168 5.41 9.16 10.96
CA CYS A 168 5.02 10.18 9.98
C CYS A 168 5.20 11.56 10.60
N LEU A 169 6.08 12.37 10.02
CA LEU A 169 6.27 13.77 10.35
C LEU A 169 5.53 14.62 9.32
N LEU A 170 4.55 15.39 9.79
CA LEU A 170 3.73 16.29 8.99
C LEU A 170 4.11 17.73 9.36
N VAL A 171 4.46 18.53 8.35
CA VAL A 171 4.88 19.93 8.52
C VAL A 171 3.94 20.83 7.70
N PRO A 172 3.48 21.98 8.24
CA PRO A 172 2.71 22.96 7.48
C PRO A 172 3.39 23.33 6.15
N GLY A 173 2.65 23.24 5.04
CA GLY A 173 3.15 23.67 3.73
C GLY A 173 2.35 23.13 2.55
N ASP A 174 2.88 23.38 1.35
CA ASP A 174 2.43 22.75 0.12
C ASP A 174 2.69 21.25 0.14
N TRP A 175 1.97 20.50 -0.70
CA TRP A 175 2.12 19.06 -0.74
C TRP A 175 3.54 18.66 -1.19
N ARG A 176 4.23 17.94 -0.30
CA ARG A 176 5.47 17.21 -0.56
C ARG A 176 5.39 15.88 0.17
N PHE A 177 6.01 14.85 -0.40
CA PHE A 177 6.08 13.54 0.24
C PHE A 177 7.45 12.93 0.04
N GLU A 178 8.09 12.52 1.13
CA GLU A 178 9.32 11.75 1.17
C GLU A 178 9.11 10.51 2.02
N MET A 179 9.70 9.39 1.60
CA MET A 179 9.76 8.16 2.38
C MET A 179 11.21 7.71 2.52
N ILE A 180 11.59 7.32 3.73
CA ILE A 180 12.89 6.72 4.04
C ILE A 180 12.62 5.35 4.69
N GLU A 181 13.16 4.29 4.07
CA GLU A 181 13.16 2.94 4.61
C GLU A 181 14.52 2.60 5.21
N VAL A 182 14.49 2.05 6.41
CA VAL A 182 15.66 1.56 7.13
C VAL A 182 15.47 0.08 7.42
N TRP A 183 16.23 -0.74 6.70
CA TRP A 183 16.23 -2.19 6.82
C TRP A 183 17.25 -2.61 7.86
N GLY A 184 16.77 -3.02 9.04
CA GLY A 184 17.64 -3.48 10.13
C GLY A 184 18.47 -4.70 9.74
N ARG A 185 19.59 -4.90 10.46
CA ARG A 185 20.44 -6.09 10.31
C ARG A 185 19.61 -7.36 10.50
N GLN A 186 19.83 -8.37 9.66
CA GLN A 186 19.09 -9.65 9.70
C GLN A 186 17.57 -9.56 9.44
N SER A 187 17.06 -8.43 8.94
CA SER A 187 15.69 -8.38 8.42
C SER A 187 15.56 -9.25 7.15
N LEU A 188 14.34 -9.68 6.80
CA LEU A 188 14.07 -10.61 5.69
C LEU A 188 14.73 -10.23 4.34
N TRP A 189 14.99 -8.94 4.14
CA TRP A 189 15.63 -8.38 2.94
C TRP A 189 16.83 -7.48 3.27
N GLY A 190 17.27 -7.46 4.53
CA GLY A 190 18.45 -6.74 4.98
C GLY A 190 19.70 -7.62 4.84
N GLY A 191 20.83 -6.98 4.58
CA GLY A 191 22.14 -7.65 4.62
C GLY A 191 22.66 -7.84 6.05
N GLU A 192 23.94 -8.21 6.15
CA GLU A 192 24.69 -8.15 7.42
C GLU A 192 24.82 -6.70 7.93
N GLU A 193 24.71 -5.74 7.02
CA GLU A 193 24.68 -4.32 7.28
C GLU A 193 23.28 -3.74 7.09
N GLU A 194 22.99 -2.69 7.84
CA GLU A 194 21.76 -1.94 7.67
C GLU A 194 21.75 -1.22 6.32
N THR A 195 20.60 -1.23 5.65
CA THR A 195 20.42 -0.51 4.39
C THR A 195 19.39 0.60 4.56
N ILE A 196 19.75 1.82 4.14
CA ILE A 196 18.85 2.97 4.09
C ILE A 196 18.53 3.29 2.63
N ALA A 197 17.24 3.28 2.29
CA ALA A 197 16.75 3.64 0.97
C ALA A 197 15.76 4.80 1.11
N GLN A 198 15.74 5.72 0.14
CA GLN A 198 14.89 6.90 0.19
C GLN A 198 14.33 7.28 -1.17
N ASP A 199 13.16 7.91 -1.17
CA ASP A 199 12.60 8.53 -2.36
C ASP A 199 11.56 9.61 -2.00
N GLY A 200 11.32 10.56 -2.90
CA GLY A 200 10.42 11.68 -2.65
C GLY A 200 9.86 12.35 -3.90
N GLU A 201 8.84 13.19 -3.72
CA GLU A 201 8.24 14.01 -4.77
C GLU A 201 9.09 15.27 -5.00
N GLY A 202 9.66 15.46 -6.20
CA GLY A 202 10.41 16.69 -6.52
C GLY A 202 11.56 16.54 -7.54
N LEU A 203 11.99 15.31 -7.83
CA LEU A 203 12.94 15.04 -8.91
C LEU A 203 12.16 14.53 -10.12
N THR A 204 12.42 15.10 -11.30
CA THR A 204 11.86 14.68 -12.59
C THR A 204 11.87 13.16 -12.66
N ARG A 205 10.71 12.52 -12.50
CA ARG A 205 10.64 11.07 -12.32
C ARG A 205 10.52 10.41 -13.69
N SER A 206 11.55 9.66 -14.08
CA SER A 206 11.52 8.79 -15.27
C SER A 206 11.10 7.35 -14.95
N GLY A 207 10.29 7.14 -13.90
CA GLY A 207 9.83 5.80 -13.52
C GLY A 207 9.16 5.68 -12.15
N TYR A 208 8.92 4.44 -11.73
CA TYR A 208 8.43 4.12 -10.39
C TYR A 208 9.53 4.31 -9.33
N SER A 209 9.12 4.52 -8.08
CA SER A 209 10.03 4.60 -6.94
C SER A 209 10.98 3.39 -6.85
N PRO A 210 12.27 3.58 -6.50
CA PRO A 210 13.15 2.47 -6.13
C PRO A 210 12.65 1.72 -4.87
N LEU A 211 11.84 2.37 -4.03
CA LEU A 211 11.16 1.74 -2.88
C LEU A 211 9.93 0.88 -3.29
N MET A 212 9.71 0.72 -4.61
CA MET A 212 8.64 -0.08 -5.18
C MET A 212 7.25 0.25 -4.58
N GLY A 213 6.42 -0.77 -4.32
CA GLY A 213 5.06 -0.59 -3.83
C GLY A 213 4.97 -0.01 -2.42
N ALA A 214 6.01 -0.10 -1.59
CA ALA A 214 5.98 0.44 -0.23
C ALA A 214 5.78 1.96 -0.21
N TYR A 215 6.46 2.67 -1.11
CA TYR A 215 6.31 4.11 -1.31
C TYR A 215 4.86 4.50 -1.58
N TYR A 216 4.22 3.82 -2.54
CA TYR A 216 2.86 4.16 -2.96
C TYR A 216 1.82 3.76 -1.91
N SER A 217 2.03 2.63 -1.22
CA SER A 217 1.19 2.20 -0.10
C SER A 217 1.23 3.19 1.08
N ALA A 218 2.42 3.68 1.45
CA ALA A 218 2.56 4.70 2.48
C ALA A 218 1.98 6.06 2.03
N ARG A 219 2.25 6.47 0.78
CA ARG A 219 1.72 7.73 0.22
C ARG A 219 0.20 7.71 0.19
N LEU A 220 -0.42 6.60 -0.22
CA LEU A 220 -1.87 6.45 -0.21
C LEU A 220 -2.44 6.68 1.18
N ALA A 221 -1.93 5.98 2.20
CA ALA A 221 -2.40 6.11 3.58
C ALA A 221 -2.30 7.57 4.10
N VAL A 222 -1.20 8.26 3.81
CA VAL A 222 -1.02 9.68 4.16
C VAL A 222 -2.03 10.56 3.42
N THR A 223 -2.21 10.35 2.11
CA THR A 223 -3.15 11.15 1.32
C THR A 223 -4.60 10.92 1.73
N GLU A 224 -4.98 9.72 2.17
CA GLU A 224 -6.31 9.43 2.72
C GLU A 224 -6.57 10.26 3.98
N TYR A 225 -5.59 10.32 4.90
CA TYR A 225 -5.70 11.17 6.09
C TYR A 225 -5.85 12.65 5.76
N LEU A 226 -4.98 13.18 4.89
CA LEU A 226 -4.99 14.61 4.52
C LEU A 226 -6.26 15.02 3.75
N GLU A 227 -6.77 14.15 2.87
CA GLU A 227 -8.08 14.33 2.24
C GLU A 227 -9.19 14.36 3.29
N GLY A 228 -9.16 13.44 4.26
CA GLY A 228 -10.15 13.35 5.33
C GLY A 228 -10.24 14.61 6.18
N ILE A 229 -9.11 15.21 6.54
CA ILE A 229 -9.07 16.48 7.29
C ILE A 229 -9.10 17.73 6.40
N ARG A 230 -9.08 17.55 5.08
CA ARG A 230 -8.98 18.61 4.06
C ARG A 230 -7.85 19.60 4.36
N ARG A 231 -6.64 19.09 4.50
CA ARG A 231 -5.42 19.88 4.72
C ARG A 231 -4.29 19.45 3.80
N SER A 232 -3.37 20.37 3.56
CA SER A 232 -2.07 20.10 2.93
C SER A 232 -0.97 19.99 3.99
N ALA A 233 0.07 19.22 3.67
CA ALA A 233 1.27 19.13 4.48
C ALA A 233 2.45 18.69 3.62
N ARG A 234 3.66 19.03 4.07
CA ARG A 234 4.89 18.38 3.66
C ARG A 234 5.12 17.19 4.57
N VAL A 235 5.26 16.00 4.00
CA VAL A 235 5.21 14.75 4.76
C VAL A 235 6.50 13.95 4.59
N LEU A 236 7.10 13.57 5.71
CA LEU A 236 8.18 12.59 5.77
C LEU A 236 7.67 11.32 6.46
N VAL A 237 7.74 10.19 5.78
CA VAL A 237 7.45 8.87 6.35
C VAL A 237 8.75 8.11 6.56
N LEU A 238 9.02 7.76 7.82
CA LEU A 238 10.09 6.84 8.19
C LEU A 238 9.50 5.45 8.39
N ARG A 239 10.14 4.44 7.82
CA ARG A 239 9.82 3.04 8.06
C ARG A 239 11.08 2.30 8.52
N SER A 240 11.06 1.79 9.73
CA SER A 240 12.07 0.83 10.19
C SER A 240 11.51 -0.59 10.11
N ILE A 241 12.23 -1.47 9.41
CA ILE A 241 11.90 -2.89 9.32
C ILE A 241 12.81 -3.64 10.30
N THR A 242 12.20 -4.22 11.33
CA THR A 242 12.90 -4.97 12.38
C THR A 242 13.06 -6.44 12.00
N GLY A 243 13.89 -7.18 12.75
CA GLY A 243 14.03 -8.63 12.61
C GLY A 243 12.75 -9.42 12.89
N GLU A 244 11.75 -8.80 13.52
CA GLU A 244 10.44 -9.41 13.73
C GLU A 244 9.65 -9.59 12.42
N TYR A 245 9.97 -8.84 11.35
CA TYR A 245 9.31 -9.01 10.04
C TYR A 245 9.94 -10.16 9.24
N TRP A 246 9.79 -11.38 9.75
CA TRP A 246 10.43 -12.58 9.20
C TRP A 246 9.67 -13.24 8.04
N ALA A 247 8.44 -12.80 7.74
CA ALA A 247 7.61 -13.36 6.67
C ALA A 247 7.24 -12.30 5.60
N PRO A 248 7.25 -12.66 4.30
CA PRO A 248 6.84 -11.75 3.23
C PRO A 248 5.32 -11.59 3.21
N LEU A 249 4.83 -10.61 3.96
CA LEU A 249 3.39 -10.34 4.04
C LEU A 249 2.88 -9.53 2.84
N GLY A 250 3.73 -8.70 2.23
CA GLY A 250 3.42 -7.86 1.08
C GLY A 250 3.28 -6.38 1.46
N THR A 251 3.14 -5.51 0.45
CA THR A 251 3.13 -4.04 0.66
C THR A 251 1.88 -3.52 1.37
N TRP A 252 0.81 -4.32 1.44
CA TRP A 252 -0.38 -3.98 2.23
C TRP A 252 -0.04 -3.74 3.71
N VAL A 253 0.98 -4.41 4.27
CA VAL A 253 1.42 -4.17 5.65
C VAL A 253 1.92 -2.74 5.82
N VAL A 254 2.59 -2.19 4.81
CA VAL A 254 3.03 -0.79 4.83
C VAL A 254 1.83 0.14 4.87
N ARG A 255 0.84 -0.10 4.00
CA ARG A 255 -0.38 0.70 3.96
C ARG A 255 -1.12 0.67 5.30
N GLU A 256 -1.36 -0.50 5.86
CA GLU A 256 -2.07 -0.65 7.13
C GLU A 256 -1.26 -0.12 8.32
N ALA A 257 0.06 -0.30 8.33
CA ALA A 257 0.92 0.28 9.36
C ALA A 257 0.90 1.81 9.32
N THR A 258 0.94 2.40 8.13
CA THR A 258 0.85 3.85 7.96
C THR A 258 -0.56 4.37 8.29
N ARG A 259 -1.64 3.67 7.88
CA ARG A 259 -3.01 4.02 8.29
C ARG A 259 -3.16 3.99 9.80
N ASN A 260 -2.64 2.95 10.46
CA ASN A 260 -2.64 2.85 11.91
C ASN A 260 -1.91 4.03 12.57
N ALA A 261 -0.72 4.41 12.06
CA ALA A 261 0.01 5.58 12.54
C ALA A 261 -0.84 6.86 12.39
N MET A 262 -1.37 7.13 11.19
CA MET A 262 -2.16 8.34 10.90
C MET A 262 -3.50 8.40 11.65
N SER A 263 -4.05 7.26 12.06
CA SER A 263 -5.26 7.18 12.90
C SER A 263 -4.98 7.30 14.41
N GLY A 264 -3.71 7.17 14.81
CA GLY A 264 -3.28 7.13 16.19
C GLY A 264 -3.12 8.50 16.84
N ALA A 265 -2.58 8.49 18.07
CA ALA A 265 -2.24 9.70 18.78
C ALA A 265 -1.08 10.43 18.08
N LYS A 266 -1.17 11.76 18.04
CA LYS A 266 -0.15 12.63 17.46
C LYS A 266 0.54 13.47 18.52
N THR A 267 1.84 13.66 18.35
CA THR A 267 2.64 14.60 19.14
C THR A 267 2.74 15.90 18.36
N ARG A 268 2.35 17.02 18.97
CA ARG A 268 2.56 18.35 18.37
C ARG A 268 3.94 18.86 18.74
N CYS A 269 4.60 19.50 17.80
CA CYS A 269 5.92 20.10 17.97
C CYS A 269 5.84 21.59 17.60
N ALA A 270 6.55 22.43 18.36
CA ALA A 270 6.59 23.87 18.13
C ALA A 270 7.52 24.23 16.96
N THR A 271 8.56 23.43 16.72
CA THR A 271 9.55 23.67 15.67
C THR A 271 9.81 22.43 14.82
N LEU A 272 10.37 22.65 13.63
CA LEU A 272 10.80 21.55 12.76
C LEU A 272 11.86 20.68 13.43
N GLU A 273 12.81 21.30 14.14
CA GLU A 273 13.86 20.59 14.89
C GLU A 273 13.26 19.67 15.95
N GLU A 274 12.30 20.17 16.74
CA GLU A 274 11.59 19.36 17.74
C GLU A 274 10.81 18.20 17.08
N GLY A 275 10.20 18.44 15.91
CA GLY A 275 9.54 17.41 15.12
C GLY A 275 10.50 16.30 14.64
N VAL A 276 11.68 16.69 14.16
CA VAL A 276 12.74 15.78 13.71
C VAL A 276 13.34 14.99 14.88
N ASP A 277 13.51 15.63 16.04
CA ASP A 277 13.95 15.00 17.28
C ASP A 277 12.93 14.00 17.79
N THR A 278 11.65 14.38 17.79
CA THR A 278 10.54 13.50 18.15
C THR A 278 10.46 12.30 17.21
N ALA A 279 10.58 12.53 15.90
CA ALA A 279 10.58 11.44 14.92
C ALA A 279 11.76 10.47 15.16
N SER A 280 12.95 11.00 15.47
CA SER A 280 14.14 10.20 15.79
C SER A 280 13.98 9.39 17.08
N ARG A 281 13.36 9.98 18.10
CA ARG A 281 13.07 9.30 19.37
C ARG A 281 12.06 8.18 19.18
N LEU A 282 11.00 8.41 18.39
CA LEU A 282 9.96 7.41 18.13
C LEU A 282 10.49 6.25 17.28
N ILE A 283 11.21 6.53 16.17
CA ILE A 283 11.82 5.49 15.32
C ILE A 283 12.99 4.77 16.04
N GLY A 284 13.55 5.36 17.09
CA GLY A 284 14.61 4.80 17.91
C GLY A 284 16.04 5.13 17.45
N PHE A 285 16.21 5.99 16.45
CA PHE A 285 17.52 6.41 15.94
C PHE A 285 17.47 7.70 15.11
N SER A 286 18.62 8.36 14.93
CA SER A 286 18.75 9.62 14.18
C SER A 286 19.53 9.51 12.86
N ARG A 287 20.12 8.35 12.56
CA ARG A 287 20.96 8.13 11.35
C ARG A 287 20.23 8.29 10.01
N TRP A 288 18.90 8.33 10.01
CA TRP A 288 18.10 8.65 8.83
C TRP A 288 18.18 10.13 8.43
N ARG A 289 18.50 11.04 9.37
CA ARG A 289 18.45 12.49 9.15
C ARG A 289 19.29 12.97 7.96
N PRO A 290 20.56 12.54 7.80
CA PRO A 290 21.39 12.99 6.67
C PRO A 290 20.88 12.51 5.31
N HIS A 291 20.00 11.51 5.28
CA HIS A 291 19.42 11.00 4.05
C HIS A 291 18.20 11.81 3.60
N SER A 292 17.51 12.52 4.48
CA SER A 292 16.34 13.32 4.09
C SER A 292 16.73 14.45 3.14
N ARG A 293 16.05 14.53 2.00
CA ARG A 293 16.12 15.66 1.06
C ARG A 293 15.07 16.71 1.39
N LEU A 294 13.94 16.27 1.97
CA LEU A 294 12.83 17.15 2.27
C LEU A 294 13.10 18.07 3.48
N ILE A 295 13.84 17.61 4.51
CA ILE A 295 14.17 18.46 5.66
C ILE A 295 14.99 19.70 5.24
N PRO A 296 16.10 19.58 4.48
CA PRO A 296 16.82 20.75 3.97
C PRO A 296 15.94 21.68 3.11
N GLU A 297 15.04 21.13 2.29
CA GLU A 297 14.07 21.92 1.50
C GLU A 297 13.14 22.74 2.42
N MET A 298 12.64 22.13 3.50
CA MET A 298 11.77 22.81 4.47
C MET A 298 12.48 23.95 5.22
N VAL A 299 13.79 23.82 5.47
CA VAL A 299 14.58 24.85 6.16
C VAL A 299 14.96 26.00 5.22
N THR A 300 15.28 25.69 3.96
CA THR A 300 15.80 26.68 3.00
C THR A 300 14.70 27.46 2.29
N GLN A 301 13.52 26.87 2.10
CA GLN A 301 12.43 27.49 1.36
C GLN A 301 11.57 28.37 2.28
N LYS A 302 11.86 29.68 2.27
CA LYS A 302 10.97 30.71 2.86
C LYS A 302 9.64 30.75 2.12
N THR A 303 8.55 30.80 2.87
CA THR A 303 7.21 31.01 2.33
C THR A 303 6.98 32.49 2.01
N LEU A 304 5.99 32.80 1.17
CA LEU A 304 5.58 34.18 0.89
C LEU A 304 5.13 34.95 2.14
N PHE A 305 4.81 34.25 3.24
CA PHE A 305 4.44 34.84 4.52
C PHE A 305 5.64 35.15 5.43
N ASP A 306 6.84 34.71 5.06
CA ASP A 306 8.09 35.05 5.75
C ASP A 306 8.69 36.38 5.25
N PHE A 307 7.98 37.08 4.35
CA PHE A 307 8.32 38.38 3.76
C PHE A 307 7.25 39.43 4.07
#